data_AF-A0A2D6I1E0-F1
#
_entry.id   AF-A0A2D6I1E0-F1
#
_cell.length_a   1.000
_cell.length_b   1.000
_cell.length_c   1.000
_cell.angle_alpha   90.00
_cell.angle_beta   90.00
_cell.angle_gamma   90.00
#
_symmetry.space_group_name_H-M   'P 1'
#
loop_
_entity.id
_entity.type
_entity.pdbx_description
1 polymer ?
#
loop_
_entity_poly.entity_id
_entity_poly.type
_entity_poly.pdbx_seq_one_letter_code
_entity_poly.pdbx_strand_id
1 'polypeptide(L)'
;TLTQYDAWGGGRLATADSIPPFSFTLDDFDVEFERSEAQRGAPRLFEARVAVQNEPGAGAREELIEVNSPISIAGAKVFLVGHGYAPSFIVRDASGDVVFDDDVVFLPQDGNFTSTGVIKIPDSDPQLGFRGLFLPTSAIDDIRGPHSVFPDADDPSVFLSAWYGDLGLDSGVPQSIYSLSTDEMEQIGLRALVPGQVWEFAQGEIEFTGWTRWSSFQIAFDPGKEAALVASVLAMLALTVSLFTRRRRIWLRARDDEQGSTLVSVAGLSKSEAGDVSEDVRAVQQIAADEIAGHTAASNETTATETTATETTVNDDRELEQ
;
A
#
# COMPACT_ATOMS: atom_id res chain seq x y z
N THR A 1 1.36 -1.44 -23.15
CA THR A 1 1.55 -1.56 -21.70
C THR A 1 0.26 -1.98 -21.03
N LEU A 2 -0.86 -1.28 -21.23
CA LEU A 2 -2.14 -1.64 -20.56
C LEU A 2 -2.68 -3.04 -20.92
N THR A 3 -2.46 -3.50 -22.15
CA THR A 3 -2.91 -4.83 -22.63
C THR A 3 -2.19 -6.01 -21.96
N GLN A 4 -1.18 -5.75 -21.13
CA GLN A 4 -0.45 -6.76 -20.36
C GLN A 4 -1.02 -6.91 -18.93
N TYR A 5 -2.11 -6.21 -18.61
CA TYR A 5 -2.78 -6.28 -17.31
C TYR A 5 -4.22 -6.76 -17.49
N ASP A 6 -4.64 -7.72 -16.69
CA ASP A 6 -6.02 -8.22 -16.68
C ASP A 6 -7.02 -7.18 -16.17
N ALA A 7 -6.57 -6.31 -15.25
CA ALA A 7 -7.36 -5.24 -14.68
C ALA A 7 -6.50 -3.99 -14.41
N TRP A 8 -7.09 -2.82 -14.63
CA TRP A 8 -6.44 -1.53 -14.42
C TRP A 8 -7.32 -0.58 -13.62
N GLY A 9 -6.73 0.01 -12.57
CA GLY A 9 -7.34 1.09 -11.79
C GLY A 9 -6.38 2.27 -11.69
N GLY A 10 -6.57 3.29 -12.55
CA GLY A 10 -5.73 4.48 -12.57
C GLY A 10 -6.12 5.49 -11.49
N GLY A 11 -5.12 6.16 -10.90
CA GLY A 11 -5.31 7.29 -9.98
C GLY A 11 -5.10 8.63 -10.69
N ARG A 12 -5.46 9.74 -10.04
CA ARG A 12 -5.27 11.10 -10.60
C ARG A 12 -3.81 11.45 -10.92
N LEU A 13 -2.86 10.76 -10.27
CA LEU A 13 -1.42 10.96 -10.42
C LEU A 13 -0.69 9.73 -10.99
N ALA A 14 -1.42 8.66 -11.31
CA ALA A 14 -0.87 7.41 -11.82
C ALA A 14 -1.67 6.99 -13.05
N THR A 15 -1.14 7.33 -14.22
CA THR A 15 -1.62 6.90 -15.53
C THR A 15 -0.83 5.68 -16.00
N ALA A 16 -1.36 4.93 -16.98
CA ALA A 16 -0.70 3.75 -17.51
C ALA A 16 0.71 4.02 -18.06
N ASP A 17 0.95 5.24 -18.55
CA ASP A 17 2.25 5.68 -19.09
C ASP A 17 3.24 6.14 -18.01
N SER A 18 2.77 6.34 -16.78
CA SER A 18 3.60 6.77 -15.65
C SER A 18 4.22 5.61 -14.88
N ILE A 19 3.85 4.37 -15.22
CA ILE A 19 4.44 3.18 -14.62
C ILE A 19 5.82 2.96 -15.26
N PRO A 20 6.88 2.79 -14.44
CA PRO A 20 8.21 2.46 -14.95
C PRO A 20 8.18 1.18 -15.80
N PRO A 21 8.96 1.10 -16.89
CA PRO A 21 9.03 -0.10 -17.71
C PRO A 21 9.84 -1.18 -16.98
N PHE A 22 9.15 -2.16 -16.39
CA PHE A 22 9.77 -3.35 -15.81
C PHE A 22 9.06 -4.61 -16.31
N SER A 23 9.70 -5.76 -16.17
CA SER A 23 9.07 -7.06 -16.37
C SER A 23 9.48 -8.01 -15.26
N PHE A 24 8.62 -8.97 -14.95
CA PHE A 24 9.00 -10.13 -14.15
C PHE A 24 8.31 -11.37 -14.71
N THR A 25 8.95 -12.51 -14.54
CA THR A 25 8.44 -13.82 -14.94
C THR A 25 8.33 -14.66 -13.69
N LEU A 26 7.19 -15.33 -13.49
CA LEU A 26 7.04 -16.34 -12.44
C LEU A 26 7.72 -17.62 -12.93
N ASP A 27 8.78 -18.02 -12.25
CA ASP A 27 9.52 -19.24 -12.57
C ASP A 27 8.95 -20.44 -11.81
N ASP A 28 8.54 -20.22 -10.55
CA ASP A 28 8.05 -21.27 -9.68
C ASP A 28 7.13 -20.71 -8.58
N PHE A 29 6.18 -21.52 -8.12
CA PHE A 29 5.25 -21.14 -7.06
C PHE A 29 5.06 -22.28 -6.05
N ASP A 30 5.74 -22.11 -4.92
CA ASP A 30 5.77 -23.07 -3.81
C ASP A 30 4.64 -22.75 -2.82
N VAL A 31 3.83 -23.76 -2.53
CA VAL A 31 2.70 -23.66 -1.60
C VAL A 31 2.72 -24.84 -0.64
N GLU A 32 2.61 -24.55 0.66
CA GLU A 32 2.46 -25.59 1.67
C GLU A 32 1.23 -25.32 2.54
N PHE A 33 0.50 -26.40 2.82
CA PHE A 33 -0.63 -26.41 3.74
C PHE A 33 -0.37 -27.32 4.93
N GLU A 34 -0.91 -26.95 6.08
CA GLU A 34 -0.83 -27.75 7.30
C GLU A 34 -1.58 -29.07 7.13
N ARG A 35 -0.96 -30.18 7.53
CA ARG A 35 -1.50 -31.54 7.37
C ARG A 35 -1.97 -32.15 8.71
N SER A 36 -1.56 -31.60 9.84
CA SER A 36 -1.98 -32.03 11.18
C SER A 36 -3.47 -31.76 11.43
N GLU A 37 -4.09 -32.58 12.28
CA GLU A 37 -5.54 -32.53 12.53
C GLU A 37 -6.03 -31.20 13.10
N ALA A 38 -5.21 -30.52 13.91
CA ALA A 38 -5.61 -29.30 14.60
C ALA A 38 -5.89 -28.12 13.67
N GLN A 39 -5.16 -28.04 12.55
CA GLN A 39 -5.22 -26.91 11.61
C GLN A 39 -5.12 -27.38 10.15
N ARG A 40 -5.65 -28.57 9.85
CA ARG A 40 -5.57 -29.16 8.50
C ARG A 40 -6.09 -28.18 7.45
N GLY A 41 -5.28 -27.92 6.43
CA GLY A 41 -5.59 -27.02 5.31
C GLY A 41 -5.22 -25.56 5.57
N ALA A 42 -4.75 -25.21 6.76
CA ALA A 42 -4.27 -23.86 7.02
C ALA A 42 -3.00 -23.57 6.21
N PRO A 43 -2.88 -22.38 5.60
CA PRO A 43 -1.71 -22.02 4.82
C PRO A 43 -0.45 -21.93 5.68
N ARG A 44 0.68 -22.42 5.15
CA ARG A 44 1.99 -22.41 5.81
C ARG A 44 3.05 -21.70 5.01
N LEU A 45 3.04 -21.90 3.69
CA LEU A 45 4.00 -21.30 2.79
C LEU A 45 3.31 -20.82 1.52
N PHE A 46 3.71 -19.64 1.06
CA PHE A 46 3.31 -19.06 -0.22
C PHE A 46 4.49 -18.26 -0.75
N GLU A 47 5.25 -18.88 -1.65
CA GLU A 47 6.52 -18.37 -2.14
C GLU A 47 6.49 -18.34 -3.67
N ALA A 48 6.54 -17.14 -4.24
CA ALA A 48 6.65 -16.96 -5.69
C ALA A 48 8.09 -16.58 -6.05
N ARG A 49 8.79 -17.46 -6.76
CA ARG A 49 10.13 -17.21 -7.28
C ARG A 49 10.02 -16.54 -8.64
N VAL A 50 10.56 -15.33 -8.75
CA VAL A 50 10.40 -14.51 -9.95
C VAL A 50 11.73 -14.01 -10.49
N ALA A 51 11.89 -14.07 -11.82
CA ALA A 51 12.97 -13.41 -12.54
C ALA A 51 12.56 -11.98 -12.90
N VAL A 52 13.18 -10.99 -12.26
CA VAL A 52 12.85 -9.56 -12.40
C VAL A 52 13.86 -8.85 -13.30
N GLN A 53 13.36 -8.07 -14.24
CA GLN A 53 14.14 -7.11 -15.03
C GLN A 53 13.61 -5.69 -14.74
N ASN A 54 14.49 -4.86 -14.18
CA ASN A 54 14.12 -3.51 -13.76
C ASN A 54 13.92 -2.54 -14.93
N GLU A 55 14.59 -2.79 -16.06
CA GLU A 55 14.52 -1.97 -17.28
C GLU A 55 14.65 -2.88 -18.52
N PRO A 56 14.10 -2.49 -19.68
CA PRO A 56 14.24 -3.25 -20.91
C PRO A 56 15.72 -3.48 -21.28
N GLY A 57 16.12 -4.74 -21.40
CA GLY A 57 17.50 -5.13 -21.73
C GLY A 57 18.47 -5.20 -20.54
N ALA A 58 17.99 -4.96 -19.31
CA ALA A 58 18.77 -5.23 -18.10
C ALA A 58 18.87 -6.74 -17.82
N GLY A 59 19.89 -7.16 -17.07
CA GLY A 59 19.99 -8.54 -16.60
C GLY A 59 18.85 -8.90 -15.65
N ALA A 60 18.34 -10.12 -15.76
CA ALA A 60 17.36 -10.64 -14.83
C ALA A 60 18.01 -10.94 -13.47
N ARG A 61 17.31 -10.60 -12.38
CA ARG A 61 17.65 -10.99 -11.00
C ARG A 61 16.53 -11.84 -10.44
N GLU A 62 16.89 -12.88 -9.69
CA GLU A 62 15.91 -13.67 -8.96
C GLU A 62 15.47 -12.91 -7.70
N GLU A 63 14.17 -12.90 -7.44
CA GLU A 63 13.54 -12.35 -6.25
C GLU A 63 12.47 -13.32 -5.74
N LEU A 64 12.15 -13.20 -4.46
CA LEU A 64 11.10 -13.96 -3.82
C LEU A 64 9.96 -13.03 -3.37
N ILE A 65 8.73 -13.36 -3.74
CA ILE A 65 7.53 -12.64 -3.29
C ILE A 65 6.75 -13.55 -2.34
N GLU A 66 6.45 -13.05 -1.14
CA GLU A 66 5.61 -13.72 -0.15
C GLU A 66 4.40 -12.84 0.20
N VAL A 67 3.36 -13.43 0.81
CA VAL A 67 2.10 -12.74 1.15
C VAL A 67 2.29 -11.43 1.94
N ASN A 68 3.26 -11.40 2.85
CA ASN A 68 3.58 -10.21 3.66
C ASN A 68 4.91 -9.54 3.27
N SER A 69 5.59 -10.08 2.25
CA SER A 69 6.89 -9.60 1.76
C SER A 69 6.79 -9.23 0.28
N PRO A 70 6.06 -8.14 -0.07
CA PRO A 70 6.00 -7.66 -1.44
C PRO A 70 7.33 -7.07 -1.87
N ILE A 71 7.73 -7.31 -3.12
CA ILE A 71 8.93 -6.72 -3.71
C ILE A 71 8.64 -5.32 -4.24
N SER A 72 9.70 -4.50 -4.36
CA SER A 72 9.62 -3.22 -5.05
C SER A 72 10.49 -3.22 -6.29
N ILE A 73 9.89 -2.79 -7.40
CA ILE A 73 10.54 -2.71 -8.71
C ILE A 73 10.29 -1.31 -9.26
N ALA A 74 11.36 -0.54 -9.44
CA ALA A 74 11.31 0.82 -9.99
C ALA A 74 10.31 1.78 -9.31
N GLY A 75 10.00 1.57 -8.02
CA GLY A 75 9.03 2.37 -7.26
C GLY A 75 7.59 1.85 -7.30
N ALA A 76 7.29 0.83 -8.11
CA ALA A 76 6.10 0.02 -7.97
C ALA A 76 6.31 -1.08 -6.91
N LYS A 77 5.22 -1.51 -6.27
CA LYS A 77 5.19 -2.67 -5.38
C LYS A 77 4.41 -3.78 -6.04
N VAL A 78 4.94 -5.00 -5.97
CA VAL A 78 4.29 -6.21 -6.49
C VAL A 78 3.89 -7.09 -5.31
N PHE A 79 2.60 -7.34 -5.19
CA PHE A 79 2.01 -8.15 -4.13
C PHE A 79 1.50 -9.45 -4.70
N LEU A 80 1.76 -10.55 -3.99
CA LEU A 80 1.09 -11.82 -4.22
C LEU A 80 -0.33 -11.74 -3.64
N VAL A 81 -1.37 -11.79 -4.48
CA VAL A 81 -2.77 -11.58 -4.06
C VAL A 81 -3.66 -12.80 -4.20
N GLY A 82 -3.28 -13.75 -5.04
CA GLY A 82 -4.06 -14.96 -5.24
C GLY A 82 -3.24 -16.04 -5.92
N HIS A 83 -3.80 -17.24 -5.93
CA HIS A 83 -3.27 -18.38 -6.65
C HIS A 83 -4.37 -19.40 -6.89
N GLY A 84 -4.06 -20.42 -7.68
CA GLY A 84 -4.95 -21.53 -7.94
C GLY A 84 -4.27 -22.58 -8.80
N TYR A 85 -5.08 -23.44 -9.40
CA TYR A 85 -4.61 -24.50 -10.28
C TYR A 85 -5.03 -24.22 -11.72
N ALA A 86 -4.13 -24.55 -12.65
CA ALA A 86 -4.40 -24.58 -14.07
C ALA A 86 -4.25 -26.03 -14.55
N PRO A 87 -5.35 -26.79 -14.68
CA PRO A 87 -5.32 -28.13 -15.25
C PRO A 87 -4.88 -28.08 -16.72
N SER A 88 -4.01 -29.02 -17.09
CA SER A 88 -3.41 -29.15 -18.41
C SER A 88 -4.23 -30.13 -19.26
N PHE A 89 -4.56 -29.76 -20.49
CA PHE A 89 -5.34 -30.61 -21.39
C PHE A 89 -4.74 -30.71 -22.78
N ILE A 90 -4.83 -31.90 -23.36
CA ILE A 90 -4.64 -32.12 -24.79
C ILE A 90 -5.99 -32.54 -25.37
N VAL A 91 -6.45 -31.85 -26.41
CA VAL A 91 -7.66 -32.23 -27.14
C VAL A 91 -7.29 -32.56 -28.57
N ARG A 92 -7.77 -33.70 -29.05
CA ARG A 92 -7.66 -34.09 -30.46
C ARG A 92 -9.04 -34.14 -31.09
N ASP A 93 -9.10 -33.78 -32.37
CA ASP A 93 -10.32 -33.90 -33.15
C ASP A 93 -10.57 -35.35 -33.61
N ALA A 94 -11.65 -35.57 -34.35
CA ALA A 94 -12.00 -36.88 -34.91
C ALA A 94 -10.97 -37.43 -35.93
N SER A 95 -10.09 -36.58 -36.47
CA SER A 95 -8.99 -36.96 -37.37
C SER A 95 -7.74 -37.41 -36.61
N GLY A 96 -7.67 -37.10 -35.31
CA GLY A 96 -6.53 -37.36 -34.43
C GLY A 96 -5.53 -36.21 -34.33
N ASP A 97 -5.84 -35.06 -34.94
CA ASP A 97 -4.99 -33.87 -34.91
C ASP A 97 -5.17 -33.12 -33.58
N VAL A 98 -4.07 -32.61 -33.02
CA VAL A 98 -4.12 -31.80 -31.78
C VAL A 98 -4.71 -30.44 -32.11
N VAL A 99 -5.89 -30.16 -31.55
CA VAL A 99 -6.59 -28.88 -31.70
C VAL A 99 -6.47 -27.99 -30.46
N PHE A 100 -6.00 -28.54 -29.34
CA PHE A 100 -5.72 -27.80 -28.11
C PHE A 100 -4.64 -28.53 -27.29
N ASP A 101 -3.67 -27.80 -26.77
CA ASP A 101 -2.61 -28.28 -25.87
C ASP A 101 -2.15 -27.10 -25.01
N ASP A 102 -2.79 -26.92 -23.85
CA ASP A 102 -2.51 -25.79 -22.96
C ASP A 102 -2.98 -26.02 -21.51
N ASP A 103 -2.46 -25.18 -20.62
CA ASP A 103 -2.89 -25.03 -19.23
C ASP A 103 -4.05 -24.04 -19.14
N VAL A 104 -5.16 -24.46 -18.53
CA VAL A 104 -6.36 -23.60 -18.43
C VAL A 104 -6.52 -23.13 -17.00
N VAL A 105 -6.52 -21.80 -16.79
CA VAL A 105 -6.75 -21.21 -15.47
C VAL A 105 -8.16 -21.54 -14.98
N PHE A 106 -8.25 -22.33 -13.90
CA PHE A 106 -9.51 -22.59 -13.21
C PHE A 106 -9.61 -21.70 -11.98
N LEU A 107 -10.80 -21.14 -11.75
CA LEU A 107 -11.05 -20.18 -10.67
C LEU A 107 -11.56 -20.89 -9.42
N PRO A 108 -10.91 -20.72 -8.26
CA PRO A 108 -11.36 -21.33 -7.00
C PRO A 108 -12.70 -20.74 -6.56
N GLN A 109 -13.60 -21.62 -6.11
CA GLN A 109 -14.94 -21.30 -5.63
C GLN A 109 -15.05 -21.39 -4.10
N ASP A 110 -14.08 -22.03 -3.46
CA ASP A 110 -14.00 -22.20 -2.00
C ASP A 110 -12.54 -22.23 -1.51
N GLY A 111 -12.36 -22.36 -0.19
CA GLY A 111 -11.03 -22.40 0.44
C GLY A 111 -10.25 -23.71 0.25
N ASN A 112 -10.87 -24.75 -0.30
CA ASN A 112 -10.20 -26.00 -0.67
C ASN A 112 -9.85 -26.03 -2.17
N PHE A 113 -9.99 -24.91 -2.87
CA PHE A 113 -9.70 -24.78 -4.30
C PHE A 113 -10.52 -25.72 -5.18
N THR A 114 -11.76 -26.02 -4.78
CA THR A 114 -12.77 -26.50 -5.75
C THR A 114 -12.88 -25.44 -6.84
N SER A 115 -12.41 -25.73 -8.06
CA SER A 115 -12.18 -24.69 -9.08
C SER A 115 -12.97 -24.97 -10.35
N THR A 116 -13.54 -23.94 -10.97
CA THR A 116 -14.30 -24.06 -12.22
C THR A 116 -13.56 -23.42 -13.38
N GLY A 117 -13.71 -24.01 -14.56
CA GLY A 117 -13.10 -23.51 -15.79
C GLY A 117 -13.87 -23.90 -17.03
N VAL A 118 -13.54 -23.24 -18.14
CA VAL A 118 -14.14 -23.48 -19.44
C VAL A 118 -13.04 -23.51 -20.49
N ILE A 119 -13.15 -24.46 -21.42
CA ILE A 119 -12.26 -24.63 -22.57
C ILE A 119 -13.12 -24.45 -23.82
N LYS A 120 -12.70 -23.59 -24.74
CA LYS A 120 -13.38 -23.31 -26.00
C LYS A 120 -12.40 -23.55 -27.14
N ILE A 121 -12.76 -24.43 -28.07
CA ILE A 121 -11.93 -24.81 -29.20
C ILE A 121 -12.69 -24.43 -30.49
N PRO A 122 -12.54 -23.19 -30.97
CA PRO A 122 -13.24 -22.73 -32.17
C PRO A 122 -12.69 -23.32 -33.47
N ASP A 123 -11.44 -23.80 -33.45
CA ASP A 123 -10.73 -24.26 -34.64
C ASP A 123 -10.99 -25.74 -35.01
N SER A 124 -11.83 -26.45 -34.23
CA SER A 124 -12.27 -27.81 -34.56
C SER A 124 -13.59 -27.80 -35.35
N ASP A 125 -13.81 -28.82 -36.19
CA ASP A 125 -15.09 -29.02 -36.91
C ASP A 125 -15.69 -30.39 -36.55
N PRO A 126 -16.79 -30.45 -35.77
CA PRO A 126 -17.51 -29.34 -35.15
C PRO A 126 -16.71 -28.66 -34.01
N GLN A 127 -17.08 -27.43 -33.63
CA GLN A 127 -16.41 -26.73 -32.52
C GLN A 127 -16.68 -27.45 -31.20
N LEU A 128 -15.68 -27.47 -30.33
CA LEU A 128 -15.75 -28.17 -29.04
C LEU A 128 -15.74 -27.18 -27.87
N GLY A 129 -16.56 -27.48 -26.86
CA GLY A 129 -16.62 -26.73 -25.62
C GLY A 129 -16.61 -27.67 -24.42
N PHE A 130 -15.81 -27.34 -23.41
CA PHE A 130 -15.73 -28.09 -22.16
C PHE A 130 -15.99 -27.17 -20.98
N ARG A 131 -16.73 -27.66 -20.00
CA ARG A 131 -16.86 -27.05 -18.67
C ARG A 131 -16.25 -28.02 -17.69
N GLY A 132 -15.29 -27.56 -16.92
CA GLY A 132 -14.57 -28.36 -15.95
C GLY A 132 -14.82 -27.90 -14.52
N LEU A 133 -14.80 -28.87 -13.62
CA LEU A 133 -14.65 -28.68 -12.19
C LEU A 133 -13.40 -29.45 -11.75
N PHE A 134 -12.35 -28.73 -11.39
CA PHE A 134 -11.09 -29.29 -10.91
C PHE A 134 -11.07 -29.36 -9.38
N LEU A 135 -10.67 -30.51 -8.86
CA LEU A 135 -10.58 -30.80 -7.43
C LEU A 135 -9.13 -31.24 -7.12
N PRO A 136 -8.36 -30.47 -6.33
CA PRO A 136 -7.00 -30.86 -5.95
C PRO A 136 -6.98 -32.16 -5.12
N THR A 137 -7.88 -32.27 -4.15
CA THR A 137 -8.12 -33.52 -3.41
C THR A 137 -9.60 -33.87 -3.52
N SER A 138 -9.90 -34.81 -4.41
CA SER A 138 -11.25 -35.16 -4.85
C SER A 138 -12.08 -35.86 -3.77
N ALA A 139 -13.33 -35.43 -3.59
CA ALA A 139 -14.35 -36.19 -2.87
C ALA A 139 -15.73 -35.98 -3.52
N ILE A 140 -16.60 -36.98 -3.40
CA ILE A 140 -17.99 -36.90 -3.86
C ILE A 140 -18.89 -37.12 -2.65
N ASP A 141 -19.79 -36.16 -2.41
CA ASP A 141 -20.81 -36.23 -1.36
C ASP A 141 -22.21 -36.23 -2.00
N ASP A 142 -23.13 -37.02 -1.44
CA ASP A 142 -24.48 -37.20 -2.00
C ASP A 142 -25.31 -35.90 -2.02
N ILE A 143 -24.98 -34.93 -1.16
CA ILE A 143 -25.70 -33.65 -1.03
C ILE A 143 -24.99 -32.55 -1.81
N ARG A 144 -23.67 -32.42 -1.65
CA ARG A 144 -22.88 -31.33 -2.24
C ARG A 144 -22.37 -31.63 -3.65
N GLY A 145 -22.36 -32.91 -4.05
CA GLY A 145 -21.70 -33.35 -5.28
C GLY A 145 -20.17 -33.38 -5.16
N PRO A 146 -19.47 -33.38 -6.30
CA PRO A 146 -18.01 -33.34 -6.33
C PRO A 146 -17.48 -32.04 -5.74
N HIS A 147 -16.55 -32.15 -4.79
CA HIS A 147 -15.91 -31.01 -4.13
C HIS A 147 -14.53 -31.41 -3.60
N SER A 148 -13.68 -30.42 -3.34
CA SER A 148 -12.39 -30.69 -2.75
C SER A 148 -12.43 -30.66 -1.21
N VAL A 149 -11.75 -31.62 -0.59
CA VAL A 149 -11.67 -31.75 0.88
C VAL A 149 -10.37 -31.21 1.46
N PHE A 150 -9.37 -30.92 0.62
CA PHE A 150 -8.08 -30.40 1.02
C PHE A 150 -7.49 -29.53 -0.11
N PRO A 151 -6.87 -28.37 0.20
CA PRO A 151 -6.43 -27.40 -0.81
C PRO A 151 -5.21 -27.83 -1.64
N ASP A 152 -4.41 -28.78 -1.15
CA ASP A 152 -3.28 -29.33 -1.90
C ASP A 152 -3.74 -30.44 -2.85
N ALA A 153 -2.94 -30.72 -3.87
CA ALA A 153 -3.28 -31.67 -4.93
C ALA A 153 -2.91 -33.12 -4.59
N ASP A 154 -3.46 -33.66 -3.50
CA ASP A 154 -3.16 -35.03 -3.03
C ASP A 154 -3.90 -36.12 -3.84
N ASP A 155 -5.08 -35.81 -4.41
CA ASP A 155 -5.87 -36.70 -5.29
C ASP A 155 -6.56 -35.87 -6.39
N PRO A 156 -5.79 -35.36 -7.36
CA PRO A 156 -6.30 -34.40 -8.33
C PRO A 156 -7.24 -35.06 -9.32
N SER A 157 -8.39 -34.45 -9.55
CA SER A 157 -9.36 -34.91 -10.54
C SER A 157 -10.06 -33.73 -11.22
N VAL A 158 -10.55 -33.97 -12.43
CA VAL A 158 -11.39 -33.02 -13.15
C VAL A 158 -12.69 -33.69 -13.59
N PHE A 159 -13.80 -33.05 -13.28
CA PHE A 159 -15.13 -33.43 -13.75
C PHE A 159 -15.47 -32.54 -14.94
N LEU A 160 -15.49 -33.14 -16.12
CA LEU A 160 -15.74 -32.47 -17.38
C LEU A 160 -17.18 -32.74 -17.83
N SER A 161 -17.82 -31.71 -18.36
CA SER A 161 -18.93 -31.86 -19.28
C SER A 161 -18.46 -31.33 -20.63
N ALA A 162 -18.72 -32.09 -21.69
CA ALA A 162 -18.27 -31.78 -23.04
C ALA A 162 -19.49 -31.52 -23.96
N TRP A 163 -19.33 -30.59 -24.88
CA TRP A 163 -20.31 -30.18 -25.86
C TRP A 163 -19.66 -29.99 -27.23
N TYR A 164 -20.45 -30.19 -28.29
CA TYR A 164 -20.06 -29.87 -29.65
C TYR A 164 -21.15 -29.04 -30.33
N GLY A 165 -20.78 -28.16 -31.26
CA GLY A 165 -21.74 -27.30 -31.96
C GLY A 165 -21.13 -25.95 -32.34
N ASP A 166 -21.89 -24.88 -32.21
CA ASP A 166 -21.42 -23.50 -32.40
C ASP A 166 -21.17 -22.84 -31.02
N LEU A 167 -19.96 -22.34 -30.79
CA LEU A 167 -19.59 -21.62 -29.56
C LEU A 167 -20.12 -20.17 -29.55
N GLY A 168 -20.65 -19.68 -30.67
CA GLY A 168 -21.15 -18.32 -30.87
C GLY A 168 -20.05 -17.26 -30.91
N LEU A 169 -18.79 -17.67 -31.11
CA LEU A 169 -17.62 -16.79 -31.09
C LEU A 169 -17.51 -15.93 -32.36
N ASP A 170 -18.08 -16.39 -33.47
CA ASP A 170 -18.07 -15.69 -34.76
C ASP A 170 -19.07 -14.54 -34.85
N SER A 171 -19.97 -14.41 -33.87
CA SER A 171 -21.01 -13.37 -33.82
C SER A 171 -20.49 -11.96 -33.56
N GLY A 172 -19.22 -11.81 -33.15
CA GLY A 172 -18.62 -10.53 -32.75
C GLY A 172 -19.12 -10.00 -31.41
N VAL A 173 -19.97 -10.75 -30.69
CA VAL A 173 -20.42 -10.41 -29.34
C VAL A 173 -19.37 -10.90 -28.33
N PRO A 174 -18.80 -10.02 -27.48
CA PRO A 174 -17.88 -10.45 -26.44
C PRO A 174 -18.52 -11.45 -25.49
N GLN A 175 -17.82 -12.53 -25.21
CA GLN A 175 -18.25 -13.57 -24.28
C GLN A 175 -17.24 -13.73 -23.14
N SER A 176 -17.69 -14.16 -21.97
CA SER A 176 -16.78 -14.50 -20.88
C SER A 176 -15.99 -15.78 -21.22
N ILE A 177 -14.70 -15.77 -20.92
CA ILE A 177 -13.82 -16.94 -21.03
C ILE A 177 -14.14 -18.00 -19.97
N TYR A 178 -14.75 -17.61 -18.85
CA TYR A 178 -15.14 -18.50 -17.75
C TYR A 178 -16.56 -19.06 -17.87
N SER A 179 -17.26 -18.77 -18.97
CA SER A 179 -18.60 -19.28 -19.22
C SER A 179 -18.72 -19.88 -20.61
N LEU A 180 -19.34 -21.05 -20.69
CA LEU A 180 -19.72 -21.70 -21.94
C LEU A 180 -21.21 -21.46 -22.21
N SER A 181 -21.52 -20.82 -23.33
CA SER A 181 -22.88 -20.79 -23.89
C SER A 181 -23.14 -22.12 -24.57
N THR A 182 -24.31 -22.72 -24.31
CA THR A 182 -24.67 -24.03 -24.86
C THR A 182 -25.97 -23.98 -25.66
N ASP A 183 -26.42 -22.78 -26.06
CA ASP A 183 -27.70 -22.58 -26.75
C ASP A 183 -27.71 -23.24 -28.15
N GLU A 184 -26.56 -23.23 -28.83
CA GLU A 184 -26.36 -23.82 -30.17
C GLU A 184 -25.41 -25.02 -30.12
N MET A 185 -25.33 -25.69 -28.97
CA MET A 185 -24.46 -26.85 -28.76
C MET A 185 -25.24 -28.07 -28.25
N GLU A 186 -24.78 -29.26 -28.64
CA GLU A 186 -25.26 -30.54 -28.14
C GLU A 186 -24.28 -31.12 -27.12
N GLN A 187 -24.82 -31.70 -26.04
CA GLN A 187 -24.00 -32.31 -25.00
C GLN A 187 -23.48 -33.69 -25.43
N ILE A 188 -22.17 -33.88 -25.36
CA ILE A 188 -21.49 -35.16 -25.59
C ILE A 188 -21.69 -36.07 -24.36
N GLY A 189 -21.43 -35.52 -23.17
CA GLY A 189 -21.59 -36.26 -21.92
C GLY A 189 -20.88 -35.61 -20.74
N LEU A 190 -20.76 -36.38 -19.65
CA LEU A 190 -19.98 -36.03 -18.47
C LEU A 190 -18.98 -37.15 -18.15
N ARG A 191 -17.77 -36.77 -17.75
CA ARG A 191 -16.71 -37.70 -17.38
C ARG A 191 -15.82 -37.11 -16.29
N ALA A 192 -15.45 -37.92 -15.31
CA ALA A 192 -14.37 -37.60 -14.40
C ALA A 192 -13.06 -38.19 -14.93
N LEU A 193 -11.98 -37.41 -14.90
CA LEU A 193 -10.63 -37.81 -15.27
C LEU A 193 -9.67 -37.53 -14.12
N VAL A 194 -8.69 -38.40 -13.97
CA VAL A 194 -7.47 -38.16 -13.17
C VAL A 194 -6.28 -37.96 -14.13
N PRO A 195 -5.14 -37.41 -13.66
CA PRO A 195 -4.02 -37.12 -14.55
C PRO A 195 -3.57 -38.34 -15.35
N GLY A 196 -3.31 -38.14 -16.64
CA GLY A 196 -2.96 -39.16 -17.63
C GLY A 196 -4.15 -39.95 -18.20
N GLN A 197 -5.40 -39.61 -17.84
CA GLN A 197 -6.57 -40.26 -18.44
C GLN A 197 -7.08 -39.53 -19.67
N VAL A 198 -7.50 -40.33 -20.65
CA VAL A 198 -8.12 -39.90 -21.91
C VAL A 198 -9.60 -40.24 -21.89
N TRP A 199 -10.43 -39.33 -22.38
CA TRP A 199 -11.84 -39.55 -22.68
C TRP A 199 -12.09 -39.41 -24.18
N GLU A 200 -12.36 -40.55 -24.82
CA GLU A 200 -12.75 -40.64 -26.23
C GLU A 200 -14.26 -40.45 -26.42
N PHE A 201 -14.63 -39.73 -27.48
CA PHE A 201 -15.99 -39.51 -27.95
C PHE A 201 -16.02 -39.40 -29.50
N ALA A 202 -17.20 -39.30 -30.11
CA ALA A 202 -17.32 -39.39 -31.57
C ALA A 202 -16.61 -38.25 -32.33
N GLN A 203 -16.54 -37.07 -31.72
CA GLN A 203 -15.95 -35.86 -32.28
C GLN A 203 -14.44 -35.72 -31.98
N GLY A 204 -13.85 -36.62 -31.19
CA GLY A 204 -12.44 -36.52 -30.78
C GLY A 204 -12.16 -37.13 -29.41
N GLU A 205 -11.09 -36.67 -28.77
CA GLU A 205 -10.70 -37.07 -27.41
C GLU A 205 -10.16 -35.90 -26.60
N ILE A 206 -10.33 -35.95 -25.28
CA ILE A 206 -9.69 -35.04 -24.33
C ILE A 206 -8.87 -35.83 -23.31
N GLU A 207 -7.61 -35.46 -23.18
CA GLU A 207 -6.69 -35.97 -22.17
C GLU A 207 -6.49 -34.92 -21.07
N PHE A 208 -6.60 -35.33 -19.82
CA PHE A 208 -6.19 -34.53 -18.68
C PHE A 208 -4.76 -34.93 -18.32
N THR A 209 -3.75 -34.15 -18.73
CA THR A 209 -2.34 -34.56 -18.66
C THR A 209 -1.71 -34.29 -17.29
N GLY A 210 -2.15 -33.25 -16.60
CA GLY A 210 -1.55 -32.81 -15.35
C GLY A 210 -2.10 -31.46 -14.91
N TRP A 211 -1.39 -30.77 -14.04
CA TRP A 211 -1.77 -29.43 -13.60
C TRP A 211 -0.53 -28.61 -13.28
N THR A 212 -0.67 -27.30 -13.41
CA THR A 212 0.29 -26.31 -12.91
C THR A 212 -0.39 -25.39 -11.92
N ARG A 213 0.39 -24.62 -11.16
CA ARG A 213 -0.15 -23.57 -10.28
C ARG A 213 0.02 -22.23 -10.95
N TRP A 214 -1.03 -21.43 -10.92
CA TRP A 214 -0.98 -20.03 -11.30
C TRP A 214 -0.98 -19.16 -10.06
N SER A 215 -0.43 -17.95 -10.20
CA SER A 215 -0.45 -16.92 -9.17
C SER A 215 -0.89 -15.59 -9.77
N SER A 216 -1.64 -14.81 -9.00
CA SER A 216 -2.06 -13.45 -9.35
C SER A 216 -1.29 -12.44 -8.55
N PHE A 217 -0.83 -11.40 -9.24
CA PHE A 217 -0.05 -10.31 -8.67
C PHE A 217 -0.79 -8.98 -8.80
N GLN A 218 -0.78 -8.21 -7.72
CA GLN A 218 -1.24 -6.83 -7.75
C GLN A 218 -0.03 -5.89 -7.79
N ILE A 219 -0.04 -4.98 -8.75
CA ILE A 219 1.00 -3.96 -8.91
C ILE A 219 0.43 -2.63 -8.43
N ALA A 220 1.04 -2.05 -7.39
CA ALA A 220 0.67 -0.74 -6.86
C ALA A 220 1.78 0.28 -7.07
N PHE A 221 1.44 1.44 -7.63
CA PHE A 221 2.38 2.53 -7.87
C PHE A 221 1.84 3.84 -7.26
N ASP A 222 2.48 4.30 -6.20
CA ASP A 222 2.03 5.44 -5.38
C ASP A 222 3.08 6.57 -5.34
N PRO A 223 3.23 7.38 -6.40
CA PRO A 223 4.27 8.41 -6.48
C PRO A 223 4.11 9.52 -5.43
N GLY A 224 2.88 9.77 -4.96
CA GLY A 224 2.59 10.80 -3.96
C GLY A 224 2.89 10.41 -2.51
N LYS A 225 3.22 9.14 -2.25
CA LYS A 225 3.35 8.62 -0.88
C LYS A 225 4.48 9.28 -0.11
N GLU A 226 5.62 9.54 -0.75
CA GLU A 226 6.76 10.19 -0.10
C GLU A 226 6.46 11.66 0.21
N ALA A 227 5.84 12.39 -0.72
CA ALA A 227 5.42 13.77 -0.49
C ALA A 227 4.39 13.87 0.64
N ALA A 228 3.44 12.92 0.71
CA ALA A 228 2.49 12.83 1.80
C ALA A 228 3.17 12.53 3.15
N LEU A 229 4.17 11.63 3.18
CA LEU A 229 4.96 11.36 4.39
C LEU A 229 5.68 12.63 4.87
N VAL A 230 6.37 13.33 3.97
CA VAL A 230 7.07 14.58 4.29
C VAL A 230 6.09 15.64 4.80
N ALA A 231 4.96 15.83 4.13
CA ALA A 231 3.93 16.77 4.56
C ALA A 231 3.38 16.44 5.95
N SER A 232 3.11 15.16 6.23
CA SER A 232 2.66 14.70 7.55
C SER A 232 3.71 14.93 8.63
N VAL A 233 4.98 14.64 8.36
CA VAL A 233 6.10 14.92 9.29
C VAL A 233 6.21 16.41 9.57
N LEU A 234 6.17 17.26 8.54
CA LEU A 234 6.21 18.71 8.70
C LEU A 234 5.01 19.24 9.48
N ALA A 235 3.81 18.70 9.24
CA ALA A 235 2.60 19.08 9.97
C ALA A 235 2.71 18.70 11.46
N MET A 236 3.21 17.50 11.77
CA MET A 236 3.47 17.08 13.15
C MET A 236 4.50 17.99 13.83
N LEU A 237 5.61 18.30 13.16
CA LEU A 237 6.63 19.22 13.69
C LEU A 237 6.06 20.63 13.90
N ALA A 238 5.30 21.16 12.95
CA ALA A 238 4.65 22.46 13.08
C ALA A 238 3.66 22.49 14.26
N LEU A 239 2.90 21.41 14.45
CA LEU A 239 2.00 21.26 15.59
C LEU A 239 2.78 21.21 16.91
N THR A 240 3.86 20.41 16.98
CA THR A 240 4.75 20.36 18.15
C THR A 240 5.29 21.76 18.47
N VAL A 241 5.86 22.46 17.50
CA VAL A 241 6.36 23.83 17.69
C VAL A 241 5.23 24.75 18.16
N SER A 242 4.04 24.66 17.56
CA SER A 242 2.88 25.47 17.96
C SER A 242 2.43 25.22 19.40
N LEU A 243 2.48 23.98 19.88
CA LEU A 243 2.09 23.62 21.24
C LEU A 243 3.14 24.04 22.28
N PHE A 244 4.43 23.89 21.95
CA PHE A 244 5.52 24.26 22.86
C PHE A 244 5.87 25.75 22.83
N THR A 245 5.45 26.49 21.78
CA THR A 245 5.61 27.95 21.72
C THR A 245 4.62 28.62 22.67
N ARG A 246 5.08 28.96 23.87
CA ARG A 246 4.29 29.71 24.85
C ARG A 246 4.04 31.14 24.35
N ARG A 247 2.80 31.44 23.97
CA ARG A 247 2.37 32.82 23.69
C ARG A 247 2.15 33.57 25.01
N ARG A 248 3.19 34.24 25.47
CA ARG A 248 3.15 35.15 26.64
C ARG A 248 3.04 36.60 26.17
N ARG A 249 2.27 37.41 26.89
CA ARG A 249 2.24 38.86 26.73
C ARG A 249 2.52 39.50 28.06
N ILE A 250 3.48 40.44 28.07
CA ILE A 250 3.86 41.21 29.25
C ILE A 250 3.52 42.67 28.95
N TRP A 251 2.93 43.35 29.92
CA TRP A 251 2.66 44.78 29.87
C TRP A 251 3.39 45.47 31.01
N LEU A 252 3.99 46.60 30.69
CA LEU A 252 4.57 47.54 31.64
C LEU A 252 3.73 48.81 31.66
N ARG A 253 3.45 49.32 32.85
CA ARG A 253 2.80 50.61 33.02
C ARG A 253 3.53 51.41 34.09
N ALA A 254 4.14 52.50 33.69
CA ALA A 254 4.65 53.52 34.60
C ALA A 254 3.58 54.58 34.85
N ARG A 255 3.39 54.99 36.10
CA ARG A 255 2.62 56.17 36.48
C ARG A 255 3.35 56.90 37.60
N ASP A 256 3.23 58.21 37.63
CA ASP A 256 3.72 59.00 38.74
C ASP A 256 2.77 58.85 39.94
N ASP A 257 3.34 58.57 41.10
CA ASP A 257 2.64 58.44 42.37
C ASP A 257 2.49 59.82 43.03
N GLU A 258 1.51 59.95 43.92
CA GLU A 258 1.16 61.20 44.61
C GLU A 258 2.30 61.75 45.49
N GLN A 259 3.35 60.94 45.72
CA GLN A 259 4.53 61.26 46.51
C GLN A 259 5.76 61.66 45.65
N GLY A 260 5.60 61.81 44.33
CA GLY A 260 6.68 62.21 43.42
C GLY A 260 7.64 61.10 42.99
N SER A 261 7.25 59.83 43.20
CA SER A 261 7.97 58.64 42.73
C SER A 261 7.27 58.02 41.51
N THR A 262 7.99 57.34 40.62
CA THR A 262 7.37 56.63 39.49
C THR A 262 7.05 55.19 39.89
N LEU A 263 5.77 54.85 39.97
CA LEU A 263 5.29 53.49 40.18
C LEU A 263 5.27 52.71 38.87
N VAL A 264 6.09 51.67 38.76
CA VAL A 264 6.09 50.74 37.62
C VAL A 264 5.34 49.47 37.97
N SER A 265 4.20 49.26 37.33
CA SER A 265 3.42 48.03 37.41
C SER A 265 3.75 47.09 36.26
N VAL A 266 4.08 45.84 36.56
CA VAL A 266 4.36 44.78 35.58
C VAL A 266 3.26 43.72 35.68
N ALA A 267 2.62 43.41 34.56
CA ALA A 267 1.60 42.36 34.48
C ALA A 267 1.94 41.37 33.35
N GLY A 268 1.82 40.07 33.63
CA GLY A 268 1.99 39.00 32.65
C GLY A 268 0.69 38.23 32.44
N LEU A 269 0.37 37.92 31.18
CA LEU A 269 -0.72 37.01 30.81
C LEU A 269 -0.16 35.88 29.96
N SER A 270 -0.34 34.65 30.44
CA SER A 270 -0.21 33.45 29.62
C SER A 270 -1.52 33.26 28.85
N LYS A 271 -1.43 33.06 27.53
CA LYS A 271 -2.58 32.66 26.72
C LYS A 271 -2.79 31.14 26.67
N SER A 272 -1.99 30.36 27.41
CA SER A 272 -2.15 28.91 27.58
C SER A 272 -2.61 28.56 29.00
N GLU A 273 -3.54 27.61 29.13
CA GLU A 273 -4.16 27.20 30.42
C GLU A 273 -3.14 26.79 31.51
N ALA A 274 -1.97 26.28 31.13
CA ALA A 274 -0.92 25.82 32.06
C ALA A 274 0.34 26.70 32.08
N GLY A 275 0.29 27.90 31.50
CA GLY A 275 1.49 28.76 31.41
C GLY A 275 1.71 29.61 32.67
N ASP A 276 2.78 29.35 33.41
CA ASP A 276 3.28 30.26 34.44
C ASP A 276 4.12 31.37 33.79
N VAL A 277 3.80 32.64 34.12
CA VAL A 277 4.51 33.85 33.65
C VAL A 277 5.21 34.56 34.83
N SER A 278 5.20 33.97 36.02
CA SER A 278 5.75 34.60 37.23
C SER A 278 7.25 34.82 37.13
N GLU A 279 7.98 33.87 36.55
CA GLU A 279 9.42 33.99 36.30
C GLU A 279 9.74 35.12 35.31
N ASP A 280 9.00 35.18 34.19
CA ASP A 280 9.17 36.23 33.19
C ASP A 280 8.83 37.62 33.76
N VAL A 281 7.77 37.74 34.58
CA VAL A 281 7.39 38.99 35.25
C VAL A 281 8.48 39.42 36.24
N ARG A 282 9.03 38.49 37.03
CA ARG A 282 10.15 38.78 37.95
C ARG A 282 11.40 39.22 37.22
N ALA A 283 11.75 38.57 36.11
CA ALA A 283 12.89 38.96 35.29
C ALA A 283 12.71 40.39 34.75
N VAL A 284 11.53 40.74 34.24
CA VAL A 284 11.23 42.09 33.76
C VAL A 284 11.20 43.12 34.90
N GLN A 285 10.71 42.76 36.09
CA GLN A 285 10.76 43.62 37.27
C GLN A 285 12.20 43.89 37.71
N GLN A 286 13.08 42.88 37.69
CA GLN A 286 14.50 43.03 38.01
C GLN A 286 15.20 43.94 37.01
N ILE A 287 15.01 43.72 35.71
CA ILE A 287 15.58 44.57 34.66
C ILE A 287 15.10 46.02 34.81
N ALA A 288 13.80 46.24 35.03
CA ALA A 288 13.26 47.57 35.23
C ALA A 288 13.82 48.23 36.51
N ALA A 289 13.98 47.48 37.60
CA ALA A 289 14.55 47.98 38.84
C ALA A 289 16.03 48.36 38.67
N ASP A 290 16.82 47.53 37.99
CA ASP A 290 18.24 47.79 37.71
C ASP A 290 18.42 49.02 36.80
N GLU A 291 17.58 49.17 35.77
CA GLU A 291 17.64 50.30 34.84
C GLU A 291 17.22 51.63 35.52
N ILE A 292 16.20 51.59 36.39
CA ILE A 292 15.78 52.73 37.21
C ILE A 292 16.88 53.09 38.22
N ALA A 293 17.47 52.12 38.90
CA ALA A 293 18.57 52.34 39.85
C ALA A 293 19.81 52.92 39.15
N GLY A 294 20.14 52.44 37.96
CA GLY A 294 21.22 52.97 37.12
C GLY A 294 20.97 54.42 36.69
N HIS A 295 19.74 54.77 36.31
CA HIS A 295 19.37 56.16 36.00
C HIS A 295 19.40 57.09 37.23
N THR A 296 18.97 56.61 38.41
CA THR A 296 19.04 57.37 39.67
C THR A 296 20.48 57.60 40.14
N ALA A 297 21.38 56.62 39.95
CA ALA A 297 22.79 56.77 40.27
C ALA A 297 23.50 57.79 39.36
N ALA A 298 23.24 57.74 38.04
CA ALA A 298 23.80 58.69 37.08
C ALA A 298 23.29 60.13 37.28
N SER A 299 22.03 60.30 37.71
CA SER A 299 21.46 61.61 38.02
C SER A 299 21.97 62.18 39.35
N ASN A 300 22.24 61.33 40.35
CA ASN A 300 22.87 61.76 41.61
C ASN A 300 24.36 62.11 41.48
N GLU A 301 25.13 61.41 40.64
CA GLU A 301 26.52 61.80 40.31
C GLU A 301 26.60 63.15 39.59
N THR A 302 25.63 63.44 38.71
CA THR A 302 25.53 64.73 38.02
C THR A 302 25.23 65.86 39.02
N THR A 303 24.37 65.62 40.01
CA THR A 303 24.00 66.60 41.05
C THR A 303 25.11 66.82 42.10
N ALA A 304 25.86 65.77 42.44
CA ALA A 304 26.99 65.85 43.37
C ALA A 304 28.20 66.60 42.77
N THR A 305 28.41 66.48 41.46
CA THR A 305 29.44 67.24 40.74
C THR A 305 29.13 68.74 40.72
N GLU A 306 27.85 69.12 40.64
CA GLU A 306 27.41 70.52 40.65
C GLU A 306 27.48 71.15 42.05
N THR A 307 27.21 70.38 43.11
CA THR A 307 27.27 70.85 44.50
C THR A 307 28.70 71.06 45.00
N THR A 308 29.65 70.23 44.57
CA THR A 308 31.07 70.33 44.99
C THR A 308 31.78 71.55 44.40
N ALA A 309 31.27 72.16 43.33
CA ALA A 309 31.85 73.37 42.74
C ALA A 309 31.57 74.67 43.52
N THR A 310 30.67 74.65 44.53
CA THR A 310 30.17 75.89 45.15
C THR A 310 30.75 76.19 46.54
N GLU A 311 31.50 75.26 47.17
CA GLU A 311 31.95 75.41 48.56
C GLU A 311 33.48 75.27 48.72
N THR A 312 34.26 76.15 48.09
CA THR A 312 35.63 76.52 48.53
C THR A 312 36.04 77.83 47.85
N THR A 313 35.87 78.98 48.54
CA THR A 313 36.91 79.98 48.88
C THR A 313 36.25 81.31 49.31
N VAL A 314 36.48 81.66 50.58
CA VAL A 314 36.16 82.94 51.24
C VAL A 314 37.29 83.95 51.00
N ASN A 315 36.90 85.21 50.73
CA ASN A 315 37.58 86.52 50.88
C ASN A 315 39.11 86.58 51.05
N ASP A 316 39.75 87.40 50.20
CA ASP A 316 40.79 88.36 50.63
C ASP A 316 40.65 89.67 49.82
N ASP A 317 40.56 90.79 50.55
CA ASP A 317 40.42 92.17 50.11
C ASP A 317 41.81 92.81 49.89
N ARG A 318 42.05 93.50 48.77
CA ARG A 318 42.92 94.70 48.67
C ARG A 318 42.58 95.58 47.45
N GLU A 319 41.84 96.65 47.72
CA GLU A 319 42.08 98.07 47.36
C GLU A 319 43.40 98.40 46.61
N LEU A 320 43.49 99.28 45.59
CA LEU A 320 42.99 100.66 45.46
C LEU A 320 43.08 101.20 44.02
N GLU A 321 42.08 101.96 43.58
CA GLU A 321 42.27 103.32 43.04
C GLU A 321 41.13 104.24 43.53
N GLN A 322 41.54 105.20 44.37
CA GLN A 322 40.95 106.49 44.83
C GLN A 322 39.69 106.52 45.70
#